data_AF-A0A5N9BXH4-F1
#
_entry.id   AF-A0A5N9BXH4-F1
#
_cell.length_a   1.000
_cell.length_b   1.000
_cell.length_c   1.000
_cell.angle_alpha   90.00
_cell.angle_beta   90.00
_cell.angle_gamma   90.00
#
_symmetry.space_group_name_H-M   'P 1'
#
loop_
_entity.id
_entity.type
_entity.pdbx_description
1 polymer ?
#
loop_
_entity_poly.entity_id
_entity_poly.type
_entity_poly.pdbx_seq_one_letter_code
_entity_poly.pdbx_strand_id
1 'polypeptide(L)'
;MTQQETEVLISGEMVSCALTAKGSNYTFLAELVLDEERVLAIYKPRDGEAPLWDFPSGTLYKREYASYVLDDLLGWNIIPKTIIREGKYGIGSVQVFVDHDPHNNYYQVQDRHHDQLKKIACFDLVANNTDRKADHIIIDTNDKLWGIDQGLTFHEDIKIRT
;
A
#
# COMPACT_ATOMS: atom_id res chain seq x y z
N MET A 1 -5.88 2.26 13.43
CA MET A 1 -5.21 1.04 13.90
C MET A 1 -4.88 1.20 15.37
N THR A 2 -5.25 0.23 16.21
CA THR A 2 -4.92 0.19 17.63
C THR A 2 -3.45 -0.20 17.83
N GLN A 3 -2.93 -0.02 19.06
CA GLN A 3 -1.58 -0.48 19.41
C GLN A 3 -1.45 -2.00 19.23
N GLN A 4 -2.50 -2.74 19.57
CA GLN A 4 -2.54 -4.19 19.50
C GLN A 4 -2.54 -4.70 18.04
N GLU A 5 -3.32 -4.07 17.15
CA GLU A 5 -3.29 -4.37 15.71
C GLU A 5 -1.92 -4.07 15.08
N THR A 6 -1.23 -3.03 15.57
CA THR A 6 0.15 -2.74 15.15
C THR A 6 1.11 -3.85 15.57
N GLU A 7 0.96 -4.38 16.79
CA GLU A 7 1.75 -5.51 17.29
C GLU A 7 1.56 -6.76 16.42
N VAL A 8 0.31 -7.07 16.05
CA VAL A 8 -0.03 -8.19 15.14
C VAL A 8 0.63 -7.99 13.78
N LEU A 9 0.59 -6.77 13.22
CA LEU A 9 1.23 -6.48 11.93
C LEU A 9 2.74 -6.77 11.98
N ILE A 10 3.40 -6.30 13.05
CA ILE A 10 4.86 -6.39 13.22
C ILE A 10 5.31 -7.82 13.53
N SER A 11 4.64 -8.48 14.46
CA SER A 11 5.14 -9.72 15.10
C SER A 11 4.24 -10.93 14.89
N GLY A 12 3.00 -10.74 14.43
CA GLY A 12 2.05 -11.83 14.24
C GLY A 12 2.50 -12.82 13.17
N GLU A 13 2.15 -14.10 13.35
CA GLU A 13 2.43 -15.16 12.39
C GLU A 13 1.54 -14.99 11.14
N MET A 14 2.14 -15.13 9.96
CA MET A 14 1.43 -15.10 8.69
C MET A 14 0.84 -16.48 8.39
N VAL A 15 -0.38 -16.72 8.90
CA VAL A 15 -1.03 -18.04 8.87
C VAL A 15 -1.66 -18.37 7.52
N SER A 16 -2.00 -17.35 6.72
CA SER A 16 -2.54 -17.54 5.37
C SER A 16 -1.98 -16.52 4.37
N CYS A 17 -1.94 -16.92 3.10
CA CYS A 17 -1.56 -16.10 1.95
C CYS A 17 -2.37 -16.55 0.74
N ALA A 18 -3.39 -15.79 0.37
CA ALA A 18 -4.20 -16.02 -0.82
C ALA A 18 -3.74 -15.08 -1.94
N LEU A 19 -3.45 -15.62 -3.13
CA LEU A 19 -3.08 -14.80 -4.28
C LEU A 19 -4.26 -13.93 -4.71
N THR A 20 -4.00 -12.63 -4.90
CA THR A 20 -4.99 -11.70 -5.45
C THR A 20 -4.97 -11.74 -6.99
N ALA A 21 -6.13 -11.54 -7.62
CA ALA A 21 -6.27 -11.67 -9.07
C ALA A 21 -5.84 -10.41 -9.87
N LYS A 22 -5.35 -9.36 -9.21
CA LYS A 22 -5.07 -8.06 -9.83
C LYS A 22 -3.57 -7.77 -9.87
N GLY A 23 -3.11 -7.19 -10.98
CA GLY A 23 -1.75 -6.69 -11.17
C GLY A 23 -0.80 -7.66 -11.87
N SER A 24 0.35 -7.14 -12.30
CA SER A 24 1.43 -7.92 -12.92
C SER A 24 2.39 -8.55 -11.91
N ASN A 25 2.44 -7.99 -10.69
CA ASN A 25 3.24 -8.51 -9.58
C ASN A 25 2.43 -9.50 -8.75
N TYR A 26 3.08 -10.51 -8.18
CA TYR A 26 2.44 -11.39 -7.20
C TYR A 26 2.11 -10.60 -5.93
N THR A 27 0.82 -10.45 -5.66
CA THR A 27 0.28 -9.76 -4.48
C THR A 27 -0.65 -10.69 -3.73
N PHE A 28 -0.46 -10.82 -2.42
CA PHE A 28 -1.21 -11.75 -1.58
C PHE A 28 -2.05 -11.01 -0.55
N LEU A 29 -3.28 -11.45 -0.35
CA LEU A 29 -4.02 -11.16 0.87
C LEU A 29 -3.53 -12.14 1.95
N ALA A 30 -2.92 -11.60 2.98
CA ALA A 30 -2.37 -12.35 4.10
C ALA A 30 -3.20 -12.12 5.36
N GLU A 31 -3.31 -13.16 6.17
CA GLU A 31 -3.86 -13.07 7.53
C GLU A 31 -2.70 -13.23 8.52
N LEU A 32 -2.59 -12.25 9.42
CA LEU A 32 -1.60 -12.21 10.50
C LEU A 32 -2.30 -12.46 11.82
N VAL A 33 -1.73 -13.33 12.66
CA VAL A 33 -2.30 -13.69 13.96
C VAL A 33 -1.25 -13.53 15.05
N LEU A 34 -1.62 -12.85 16.13
CA LEU A 34 -0.84 -12.81 17.37
C LEU A 34 -1.82 -13.02 18.52
N ASP A 35 -1.63 -14.09 19.28
CA ASP A 35 -2.59 -14.57 20.28
C ASP A 35 -4.00 -14.79 19.69
N GLU A 36 -5.01 -14.05 20.15
CA GLU A 36 -6.39 -14.11 19.64
C GLU A 36 -6.69 -13.05 18.56
N GLU A 37 -5.76 -12.11 18.35
CA GLU A 37 -5.95 -10.97 17.45
C GLU A 37 -5.54 -11.27 16.02
N ARG A 38 -6.28 -10.67 15.08
CA ARG A 38 -6.13 -10.93 13.65
C ARG A 38 -6.08 -9.63 12.86
N VAL A 39 -5.13 -9.54 11.94
CA VAL A 39 -5.01 -8.42 11.00
C VAL A 39 -4.88 -8.95 9.60
N LEU A 40 -5.71 -8.44 8.69
CA LEU A 40 -5.53 -8.66 7.25
C LEU A 40 -4.51 -7.68 6.70
N ALA A 41 -3.68 -8.16 5.78
CA ALA A 41 -2.64 -7.36 5.15
C ALA A 41 -2.46 -7.73 3.68
N ILE A 42 -2.03 -6.77 2.87
CA ILE A 42 -1.49 -6.98 1.54
C ILE A 42 0.00 -7.25 1.66
N TYR A 43 0.42 -8.43 1.24
CA TYR A 43 1.81 -8.87 1.20
C TYR A 43 2.33 -8.90 -0.24
N LYS A 44 3.40 -8.15 -0.52
CA LYS A 44 4.10 -8.11 -1.82
C LYS A 44 5.55 -8.57 -1.64
N PRO A 45 5.88 -9.85 -1.92
CA PRO A 45 7.24 -10.37 -1.85
C PRO A 45 8.13 -9.75 -2.92
N ARG A 46 9.41 -9.56 -2.58
CA ARG A 46 10.46 -9.14 -3.53
C ARG A 46 10.53 -10.06 -4.74
N ASP A 47 10.51 -11.37 -4.50
CA ASP A 47 10.67 -12.37 -5.57
C ASP A 47 9.38 -12.56 -6.37
N GLY A 48 8.29 -11.86 -5.99
CA GLY A 48 7.04 -11.75 -6.74
C GLY A 48 6.99 -10.57 -7.70
N GLU A 49 8.02 -9.72 -7.74
CA GLU A 49 8.10 -8.57 -8.63
C GLU A 49 8.30 -9.01 -10.09
N ALA A 50 7.48 -8.48 -10.99
CA ALA A 50 7.69 -8.53 -12.42
C ALA A 50 8.80 -7.53 -12.80
N PRO A 51 9.77 -7.92 -13.64
CA PRO A 51 10.80 -7.01 -14.10
C PRO A 51 10.22 -5.80 -14.84
N LEU A 52 10.74 -4.62 -14.52
CA LEU A 52 10.45 -3.37 -15.22
C LEU A 52 11.74 -2.86 -15.86
N TRP A 53 11.61 -2.23 -17.02
CA TRP A 53 12.78 -1.73 -17.76
C TRP A 53 13.39 -0.48 -17.11
N ASP A 54 12.59 0.28 -16.37
CA ASP A 54 12.96 1.56 -15.75
C ASP A 54 12.94 1.57 -14.21
N PHE A 55 12.80 0.41 -13.58
CA PHE A 55 12.98 0.28 -12.13
C PHE A 55 13.94 -0.87 -11.81
N PRO A 56 14.88 -0.69 -10.86
CA PRO A 56 15.73 -1.79 -10.42
C PRO A 56 14.89 -2.96 -9.87
N SER A 57 15.15 -4.18 -10.34
CA SER A 57 14.45 -5.38 -9.86
C SER A 57 14.66 -5.62 -8.37
N GLY A 58 13.63 -6.14 -7.69
CA GLY A 58 13.68 -6.51 -6.28
C GLY A 58 13.66 -5.31 -5.34
N THR A 59 13.06 -4.21 -5.75
CA THR A 59 13.05 -2.94 -5.01
C THR A 59 11.67 -2.28 -4.91
N LEU A 60 10.62 -2.82 -5.51
CA LEU A 60 9.28 -2.23 -5.46
C LEU A 60 8.71 -2.29 -4.04
N TYR A 61 8.89 -3.40 -3.32
CA TYR A 61 8.44 -3.50 -1.92
C TYR A 61 9.10 -2.45 -0.99
N LYS A 62 10.34 -2.04 -1.29
CA LYS A 62 11.04 -1.00 -0.54
C LYS A 62 10.40 0.37 -0.77
N ARG A 63 9.87 0.61 -1.97
CA ARG A 63 9.18 1.86 -2.34
C ARG A 63 7.81 1.96 -1.70
N GLU A 64 7.10 0.84 -1.59
CA GLU A 64 5.87 0.76 -0.79
C GLU A 64 6.13 1.22 0.66
N TYR A 65 7.20 0.70 1.27
CA TYR A 65 7.57 1.09 2.63
C TYR A 65 8.07 2.54 2.72
N ALA A 66 8.97 2.96 1.82
CA ALA A 66 9.48 4.33 1.80
C ALA A 66 8.36 5.36 1.62
N SER A 67 7.34 5.03 0.83
CA SER A 67 6.16 5.87 0.64
C SER A 67 5.36 6.03 1.92
N TYR A 68 5.12 4.93 2.65
CA TYR A 68 4.51 5.00 3.97
C TYR A 68 5.35 5.83 4.95
N VAL A 69 6.67 5.66 4.99
CA VAL A 69 7.55 6.46 5.85
C VAL A 69 7.46 7.95 5.53
N LEU A 70 7.42 8.31 4.24
CA LEU A 70 7.23 9.71 3.83
C LEU A 70 5.87 10.25 4.28
N ASP A 71 4.78 9.50 4.09
CA ASP A 71 3.44 9.89 4.54
C ASP A 71 3.36 10.08 6.06
N ASP A 72 3.99 9.17 6.83
CA ASP A 72 4.07 9.22 8.29
C ASP A 72 4.84 10.47 8.76
N LEU A 73 5.98 10.78 8.13
CA LEU A 73 6.75 12.00 8.40
C LEU A 73 5.97 13.29 8.08
N LEU A 74 5.17 13.28 7.02
CA LEU A 74 4.31 14.41 6.65
C LEU A 74 3.07 14.53 7.54
N GLY A 75 2.72 13.46 8.28
CA GLY A 75 1.51 13.39 9.09
C GLY A 75 0.23 13.46 8.26
N TRP A 76 0.28 13.08 6.98
CA TRP A 76 -0.87 13.20 6.09
C TRP A 76 -1.85 12.04 6.23
N ASN A 77 -1.36 10.87 6.64
CA ASN A 77 -2.15 9.68 6.95
C ASN A 77 -3.01 9.28 5.74
N ILE A 78 -2.40 9.22 4.55
CA ILE A 78 -3.06 8.84 3.30
C ILE A 78 -2.58 7.49 2.76
N ILE A 79 -1.49 6.92 3.29
CA ILE A 79 -0.98 5.60 2.90
C ILE A 79 -1.24 4.63 4.05
N PRO A 80 -1.83 3.45 3.81
CA PRO A 80 -2.04 2.46 4.86
C PRO A 80 -0.70 2.02 5.45
N LYS A 81 -0.69 1.71 6.75
CA LYS A 81 0.54 1.34 7.46
C LYS A 81 1.26 0.20 6.76
N THR A 82 2.52 0.41 6.42
CA THR A 82 3.36 -0.56 5.70
C THR A 82 4.61 -0.85 6.50
N ILE A 83 4.99 -2.13 6.57
CA ILE A 83 6.27 -2.59 7.14
C ILE A 83 6.99 -3.49 6.14
N ILE A 84 8.26 -3.79 6.41
CA ILE A 84 9.03 -4.81 5.71
C ILE A 84 9.30 -5.96 6.66
N ARG A 85 9.01 -7.19 6.24
CA ARG A 85 9.37 -8.41 6.99
C ARG A 85 9.41 -9.64 6.08
N GLU A 86 9.96 -10.72 6.62
CA GLU A 86 9.91 -12.04 6.01
C GLU A 86 8.48 -12.62 6.07
N GLY A 87 8.06 -13.23 4.98
CA GLY A 87 6.83 -14.01 4.85
C GLY A 87 7.08 -15.34 4.12
N LYS A 88 6.01 -16.06 3.80
CA LYS A 88 6.08 -17.38 3.14
C LYS A 88 6.89 -17.40 1.83
N TYR A 89 6.92 -16.27 1.13
CA TYR A 89 7.57 -16.11 -0.18
C TYR A 89 8.80 -15.19 -0.12
N GLY A 90 9.46 -15.11 1.04
CA GLY A 90 10.68 -14.31 1.27
C GLY A 90 10.42 -12.93 1.87
N ILE A 91 11.35 -12.00 1.69
CA ILE A 91 11.21 -10.63 2.18
C ILE A 91 10.23 -9.85 1.31
N GLY A 92 9.38 -9.02 1.93
CA GLY A 92 8.47 -8.15 1.20
C GLY A 92 7.84 -7.07 2.06
N SER A 93 7.02 -6.25 1.42
CA SER A 93 6.20 -5.25 2.11
C SER A 93 4.91 -5.89 2.59
N VAL A 94 4.53 -5.61 3.83
CA VAL A 94 3.28 -6.01 4.45
C VAL A 94 2.53 -4.73 4.80
N GLN A 95 1.46 -4.43 4.06
CA GLN A 95 0.63 -3.25 4.23
C GLN A 95 -0.72 -3.66 4.81
N VAL A 96 -1.24 -2.92 5.79
CA VAL A 96 -2.57 -3.18 6.36
C VAL A 96 -3.62 -3.19 5.26
N PHE A 97 -4.47 -4.22 5.25
CA PHE A 97 -5.61 -4.27 4.35
C PHE A 97 -6.65 -3.24 4.79
N VAL A 98 -7.04 -2.37 3.87
CA VAL A 98 -8.11 -1.41 4.09
C VAL A 98 -9.41 -2.04 3.59
N ASP A 99 -10.34 -2.26 4.52
CA ASP A 99 -11.68 -2.72 4.18
C ASP A 99 -12.43 -1.62 3.41
N HIS A 100 -12.94 -1.98 2.23
CA HIS A 100 -13.59 -1.05 1.31
C HIS A 100 -14.60 -1.80 0.45
N ASP A 101 -15.65 -1.10 0.02
CA ASP A 101 -16.55 -1.58 -1.01
C ASP A 101 -15.91 -1.33 -2.39
N PRO A 102 -15.61 -2.37 -3.20
CA PRO A 102 -15.06 -2.19 -4.55
C PRO A 102 -15.97 -1.38 -5.48
N HIS A 103 -17.27 -1.32 -5.19
CA HIS A 103 -18.19 -0.46 -5.92
C HIS A 103 -17.99 1.02 -5.53
N ASN A 104 -17.68 1.31 -4.26
CA ASN A 104 -17.33 2.65 -3.77
C ASN A 104 -15.87 3.01 -4.04
N ASN A 105 -15.59 3.37 -5.30
CA ASN A 105 -14.25 3.66 -5.81
C ASN A 105 -14.07 5.14 -6.16
N TYR A 106 -12.91 5.47 -6.74
CA TYR A 106 -12.54 6.81 -7.17
C TYR A 106 -13.64 7.59 -7.94
N TYR A 107 -14.45 6.92 -8.76
CA TYR A 107 -15.52 7.59 -9.51
C TYR A 107 -16.70 8.05 -8.65
N GLN A 108 -16.73 7.67 -7.36
CA GLN A 108 -17.71 8.10 -6.37
C GLN A 108 -17.19 9.23 -5.48
N VAL A 109 -15.96 9.69 -5.72
CA VAL A 109 -15.38 10.82 -4.99
C VAL A 109 -16.19 12.09 -5.26
N GLN A 110 -16.39 12.87 -4.20
CA GLN A 110 -17.21 14.09 -4.15
C GLN A 110 -16.40 15.26 -3.58
N ASP A 111 -16.92 16.49 -3.68
CA ASP A 111 -16.26 17.72 -3.23
C ASP A 111 -15.73 17.66 -1.79
N ARG A 112 -16.42 16.94 -0.88
CA ARG A 112 -15.97 16.75 0.51
C ARG A 112 -14.60 16.07 0.66
N HIS A 113 -14.14 15.34 -0.37
CA HIS A 113 -12.85 14.66 -0.37
C HIS A 113 -11.72 15.50 -0.99
N HIS A 114 -12.03 16.71 -1.47
CA HIS A 114 -11.09 17.52 -2.24
C HIS A 114 -9.75 17.74 -1.52
N ASP A 115 -9.77 17.97 -0.20
CA ASP A 115 -8.53 18.17 0.55
C ASP A 115 -7.73 16.87 0.75
N GLN A 116 -8.38 15.71 0.82
CA GLN A 116 -7.69 14.42 0.82
C GLN A 116 -7.06 14.12 -0.54
N LEU A 117 -7.78 14.38 -1.63
CA LEU A 117 -7.23 14.26 -2.99
C LEU A 117 -6.04 15.19 -3.22
N LYS A 118 -6.10 16.45 -2.73
CA LYS A 118 -4.95 17.36 -2.81
C LYS A 118 -3.73 16.80 -2.10
N LYS A 119 -3.89 16.21 -0.91
CA LYS A 119 -2.78 15.56 -0.19
C LYS A 119 -2.18 14.41 -1.00
N ILE A 120 -3.02 13.56 -1.60
CA ILE A 120 -2.55 12.47 -2.48
C ILE A 120 -1.79 13.02 -3.69
N ALA A 121 -2.33 14.02 -4.38
CA ALA A 121 -1.66 14.64 -5.53
C ALA A 121 -0.33 15.33 -5.15
N CYS A 122 -0.30 16.04 -4.01
CA CYS A 122 0.93 16.62 -3.48
C CYS A 122 1.95 15.54 -3.09
N PHE A 123 1.48 14.41 -2.56
CA PHE A 123 2.34 13.28 -2.22
C PHE A 123 2.96 12.70 -3.49
N ASP A 124 2.15 12.46 -4.52
CA ASP A 124 2.63 11.91 -5.79
C ASP A 124 3.64 12.82 -6.48
N LEU A 125 3.52 14.14 -6.30
CA LEU A 125 4.52 15.11 -6.75
C LEU A 125 5.85 14.99 -6.00
N VAL A 126 5.81 14.90 -4.66
CA VAL A 126 7.02 14.78 -3.84
C VAL A 126 7.69 13.42 -4.00
N ALA A 127 6.88 12.35 -4.04
CA ALA A 127 7.33 10.98 -4.20
C ALA A 127 7.64 10.62 -5.66
N ASN A 128 7.38 11.51 -6.63
CA ASN A 128 7.53 11.25 -8.06
C ASN A 128 6.83 9.92 -8.47
N ASN A 129 5.56 9.77 -8.10
CA ASN A 129 4.77 8.59 -8.42
C ASN A 129 4.48 8.53 -9.91
N THR A 130 4.89 7.45 -10.57
CA THR A 130 4.81 7.30 -12.02
C THR A 130 3.58 6.49 -12.49
N ASP A 131 2.70 6.08 -11.58
CA ASP A 131 1.61 5.16 -11.91
C ASP A 131 0.39 5.31 -10.99
N ARG A 132 0.05 6.51 -10.53
CA ARG A 132 -1.21 6.71 -9.79
C ARG A 132 -2.38 6.54 -10.75
N LYS A 133 -3.17 5.48 -10.53
CA LYS A 133 -4.41 5.20 -11.25
C LYS A 133 -5.63 5.39 -10.34
N ALA A 134 -6.81 5.52 -10.94
CA ALA A 134 -8.08 5.65 -10.21
C ALA A 134 -8.31 4.49 -9.24
N ASP A 135 -7.97 3.25 -9.61
CA ASP A 135 -8.10 2.06 -8.76
C ASP A 135 -7.01 1.95 -7.68
N HIS A 136 -6.04 2.87 -7.65
CA HIS A 136 -5.07 2.99 -6.56
C HIS A 136 -5.56 3.94 -5.46
N ILE A 137 -6.76 4.52 -5.61
CA ILE A 137 -7.43 5.32 -4.59
C ILE A 137 -8.66 4.56 -4.14
N ILE A 138 -8.67 4.18 -2.86
CA ILE A 138 -9.77 3.44 -2.23
C ILE A 138 -10.46 4.31 -1.19
N ILE A 139 -11.76 4.08 -1.02
CA ILE A 139 -12.60 4.77 -0.04
C ILE A 139 -12.97 3.74 1.03
N ASP A 140 -12.52 3.95 2.26
CA ASP A 140 -12.86 3.04 3.35
C ASP A 140 -14.31 3.24 3.83
N THR A 141 -14.73 2.38 4.76
CA THR A 141 -16.08 2.41 5.35
C THR A 141 -16.40 3.68 6.14
N ASN A 142 -15.39 4.51 6.44
CA ASN A 142 -15.51 5.80 7.12
C ASN A 142 -15.37 6.99 6.15
N ASP A 143 -15.49 6.76 4.84
CA ASP A 143 -15.41 7.80 3.80
C ASP A 143 -14.01 8.48 3.72
N LYS A 144 -12.97 7.79 4.20
CA LYS A 144 -11.58 8.23 4.10
C LYS A 144 -10.94 7.69 2.83
N LEU A 145 -10.17 8.55 2.14
CA LEU A 145 -9.36 8.16 0.98
C LEU A 145 -8.01 7.61 1.41
N TRP A 146 -7.60 6.53 0.76
CA TRP A 146 -6.27 5.94 0.89
C TRP A 146 -5.62 5.76 -0.48
N GLY A 147 -4.33 6.09 -0.56
CA GLY A 147 -3.48 5.80 -1.71
C GLY A 147 -2.73 4.49 -1.50
N ILE A 148 -3.00 3.50 -2.35
CA ILE A 148 -2.29 2.22 -2.38
C ILE A 148 -1.37 2.12 -3.60
N ASP A 149 -0.63 1.01 -3.70
CA ASP A 149 0.24 0.67 -4.84
C ASP A 149 1.29 1.76 -5.15
N GLN A 150 2.22 1.92 -4.22
CA GLN A 150 3.28 2.93 -4.25
C GLN A 150 4.62 2.36 -4.76
N GLY A 151 4.61 1.14 -5.32
CA GLY A 151 5.80 0.47 -5.82
C GLY A 151 6.55 1.25 -6.90
N LEU A 152 5.88 2.14 -7.64
CA LEU A 152 6.43 2.95 -8.73
C LEU A 152 6.65 4.42 -8.33
N THR A 153 7.20 4.62 -7.14
CA THR A 153 7.63 5.93 -6.60
C THR A 153 9.15 6.06 -6.57
N PHE A 154 9.65 7.27 -6.32
CA PHE A 154 11.06 7.60 -6.15
C PHE A 154 11.93 7.17 -7.34
N HIS A 155 11.40 7.36 -8.54
CA HIS A 155 12.20 7.22 -9.76
C HIS A 155 13.27 8.34 -9.82
N GLU A 156 14.45 8.03 -10.35
CA GLU A 156 15.59 8.97 -10.43
C GLU A 156 15.33 10.15 -11.39
N ASP A 157 14.74 9.87 -12.55
CA ASP A 157 14.18 10.88 -13.44
C ASP A 157 12.79 11.32 -12.99
N ILE A 158 12.44 12.59 -13.24
CA ILE A 158 11.09 13.12 -13.05
C ILE A 158 10.15 12.45 -14.07
N LYS A 159 9.23 11.61 -13.58
CA LYS A 159 8.33 10.76 -14.38
C LYS A 159 6.89 10.74 -13.86
N ILE A 160 6.50 11.77 -13.12
CA ILE A 160 5.18 11.84 -12.48
C ILE A 160 4.03 11.54 -13.45
N ARG A 161 3.12 10.66 -13.02
CA ARG A 161 1.82 10.38 -13.66
C ARG A 161 0.78 10.19 -12.56
N THR A 162 -0.09 11.20 -12.41
CA THR A 162 -1.12 11.28 -11.36
C THR A 162 -2.45 11.76 -11.89
#